data_AF-A0A958SL77-F1
#
_entry.id   AF-A0A958SL77-F1
#
_cell.length_a   1.000
_cell.length_b   1.000
_cell.length_c   1.000
_cell.angle_alpha   90.00
_cell.angle_beta   90.00
_cell.angle_gamma   90.00
#
_symmetry.space_group_name_H-M   'P 1'
#
loop_
_entity.id
_entity.type
_entity.pdbx_description
1 polymer ?
#
loop_
_entity_poly.entity_id
_entity_poly.type
_entity_poly.pdbx_seq_one_letter_code
_entity_poly.pdbx_strand_id
1 'polypeptide(L)'
;VENCVFQNNESAGSYGGAAIGKHYDGSLTIVSSKFLNNNASCANCSGGAIEITDGTQTLNVSNSIFADNVAKKYGGAISTGAAATTSLLNNTFLNNTAFFVGGAYNAGGTSSANLESNTFVGNLAITNGGGIFIENTSTEFKNNVFHSNFSTQTASTLEDCYKTGASLTSVGGNISDGTLCNVTAGPGDTFDSTDLYSDSSVSHLADFFSLYLQIFSGSASRGHGLSCSSLDGLNTSRGATCDAGSTQYISTSRPLDIEYKFSKLTLPFTQPAVAIRPFSPVVQGGSATSFSISPSLPAGLDFNLSNGTISGTPVYSLTSPMRFTVTASNTFGSASTILTIDIKEGFFVDTNNDLSDGSIGDGRCQTANNKCSLRAAIEESNTSGSPRLIFLPNGHYSLDSNLPIISFNLTLIGETKLATIIDGKSAHKIFNVGASASKRDFVFQNLTLKDSVGALSFSGSNVIEIQNVYIQNNVSTGAGAGLFIDGNESNYINIENSRFEGNLSDSGGGALSGNSTYHTLSISKSTFKGNHCQNSSCDGGAIGGFKLKRITHSLFENNSSTDKGGAIFWVGETNGVIINTSFYKNQSKYGGAI
;
A
#
# COMPACT_ATOMS: atom_id res chain seq x y z
N VAL A 1 -0.58 -2.09 -13.50
CA VAL A 1 -1.04 -1.34 -12.30
C VAL A 1 -2.26 -2.06 -11.77
N GLU A 2 -2.20 -2.57 -10.55
CA GLU A 2 -3.30 -3.37 -10.00
C GLU A 2 -3.52 -3.02 -8.53
N ASN A 3 -4.77 -2.78 -8.13
CA ASN A 3 -5.13 -2.42 -6.74
C ASN A 3 -4.40 -1.17 -6.19
N CYS A 4 -4.09 -0.20 -7.06
CA CYS A 4 -3.38 1.03 -6.67
C CYS A 4 -4.35 2.21 -6.51
N VAL A 5 -3.97 3.22 -5.70
CA VAL A 5 -4.67 4.52 -5.61
C VAL A 5 -3.69 5.63 -5.98
N PHE A 6 -4.03 6.43 -6.99
CA PHE A 6 -3.33 7.62 -7.43
C PHE A 6 -4.21 8.83 -7.12
N GLN A 7 -3.82 9.64 -6.15
CA GLN A 7 -4.65 10.75 -5.69
C GLN A 7 -3.88 12.05 -5.51
N ASN A 8 -4.48 13.17 -5.92
CA ASN A 8 -3.91 14.53 -5.79
C ASN A 8 -2.55 14.71 -6.48
N ASN A 9 -2.30 14.03 -7.60
CA ASN A 9 -1.09 14.23 -8.38
C ASN A 9 -1.27 15.39 -9.37
N GLU A 10 -0.21 16.16 -9.62
CA GLU A 10 -0.23 17.28 -10.55
C GLU A 10 0.91 17.16 -11.58
N SER A 11 0.59 17.33 -12.87
CA SER A 11 1.60 17.52 -13.92
C SER A 11 1.50 18.94 -14.50
N ALA A 12 2.51 19.75 -14.24
CA ALA A 12 2.64 21.12 -14.76
C ALA A 12 3.67 21.25 -15.91
N GLY A 13 4.28 20.13 -16.34
CA GLY A 13 5.33 20.07 -17.35
C GLY A 13 4.81 20.19 -18.79
N SER A 14 5.51 19.63 -19.78
CA SER A 14 5.04 19.67 -21.19
C SER A 14 4.13 18.50 -21.58
N TYR A 15 3.93 17.55 -20.66
CA TYR A 15 3.23 16.28 -20.89
C TYR A 15 2.17 16.07 -19.83
N GLY A 16 1.03 15.53 -20.23
CA GLY A 16 -0.11 15.24 -19.38
C GLY A 16 0.06 13.97 -18.54
N GLY A 17 -1.06 13.32 -18.20
CA GLY A 17 -1.01 12.08 -17.40
C GLY A 17 -0.55 12.33 -15.98
N ALA A 18 -1.27 13.16 -15.22
CA ALA A 18 -0.78 13.60 -13.90
C ALA A 18 -0.53 12.44 -12.92
N ALA A 19 -1.19 11.30 -13.10
CA ALA A 19 -0.81 10.05 -12.43
C ALA A 19 0.14 9.20 -13.29
N ILE A 20 -0.16 9.01 -14.58
CA ILE A 20 0.63 8.16 -15.49
C ILE A 20 0.72 8.79 -16.89
N GLY A 21 1.93 9.14 -17.34
CA GLY A 21 2.23 9.54 -18.72
C GLY A 21 3.08 8.48 -19.44
N LYS A 22 2.64 7.97 -20.59
CA LYS A 22 3.37 6.98 -21.41
C LYS A 22 3.63 7.54 -22.81
N HIS A 23 4.91 7.62 -23.21
CA HIS A 23 5.37 8.37 -24.39
C HIS A 23 6.05 7.52 -25.50
N TYR A 24 5.90 6.19 -25.50
CA TYR A 24 6.54 5.27 -26.46
C TYR A 24 5.75 3.98 -26.64
N ASP A 25 6.13 3.12 -27.59
CA ASP A 25 5.49 1.82 -27.87
C ASP A 25 5.33 0.92 -26.61
N GLY A 26 4.31 0.05 -26.62
CA GLY A 26 4.08 -0.96 -25.58
C GLY A 26 2.70 -0.89 -24.92
N SER A 27 2.46 -1.74 -23.93
CA SER A 27 1.15 -1.88 -23.27
C SER A 27 1.13 -1.34 -21.83
N LEU A 28 0.00 -0.74 -21.44
CA LEU A 28 -0.35 -0.40 -20.06
C LEU A 28 -1.61 -1.16 -19.68
N THR A 29 -1.55 -1.98 -18.63
CA THR A 29 -2.72 -2.66 -18.08
C THR A 29 -2.99 -2.16 -16.66
N ILE A 30 -4.25 -1.79 -16.40
CA ILE A 30 -4.76 -1.23 -15.15
C ILE A 30 -5.94 -2.07 -14.71
N VAL A 31 -5.91 -2.55 -13.47
CA VAL A 31 -6.96 -3.39 -12.91
C VAL A 31 -7.28 -2.92 -11.50
N SER A 32 -8.56 -2.83 -11.13
CA SER A 32 -8.99 -2.60 -9.74
C SER A 32 -8.35 -1.39 -9.05
N SER A 33 -8.04 -0.32 -9.79
CA SER A 33 -7.28 0.83 -9.29
C SER A 33 -8.11 2.11 -9.25
N LYS A 34 -7.69 3.11 -8.47
CA LYS A 34 -8.39 4.40 -8.32
C LYS A 34 -7.49 5.57 -8.71
N PHE A 35 -8.03 6.51 -9.47
CA PHE A 35 -7.38 7.74 -9.90
C PHE A 35 -8.28 8.90 -9.49
N LEU A 36 -7.92 9.60 -8.41
CA LEU A 36 -8.79 10.55 -7.73
C LEU A 36 -8.15 11.94 -7.71
N ASN A 37 -8.85 12.97 -8.20
CA ASN A 37 -8.40 14.36 -8.09
C ASN A 37 -6.99 14.62 -8.64
N ASN A 38 -6.63 13.99 -9.76
CA ASN A 38 -5.34 14.25 -10.43
C ASN A 38 -5.49 15.38 -11.46
N ASN A 39 -4.50 16.27 -11.56
CA ASN A 39 -4.61 17.51 -12.32
C ASN A 39 -3.43 17.67 -13.30
N ALA A 40 -3.68 17.55 -14.60
CA ALA A 40 -2.72 17.86 -15.63
C ALA A 40 -2.88 19.35 -16.01
N SER A 41 -2.16 20.22 -15.29
CA SER A 41 -2.38 21.67 -15.24
C SER A 41 -1.67 22.46 -16.35
N CYS A 42 -0.74 21.84 -17.08
CA CYS A 42 -0.04 22.52 -18.17
C CYS A 42 -0.95 22.82 -19.37
N ALA A 43 -0.67 23.90 -20.11
CA ALA A 43 -1.56 24.42 -21.15
C ALA A 43 -1.94 23.41 -22.26
N ASN A 44 -1.08 22.43 -22.55
CA ASN A 44 -1.30 21.42 -23.59
C ASN A 44 -1.46 19.99 -23.06
N CYS A 45 -1.60 19.83 -21.75
CA CYS A 45 -1.65 18.53 -21.09
C CYS A 45 -3.00 17.84 -21.32
N SER A 46 -2.96 16.58 -21.71
CA SER A 46 -4.14 15.71 -21.81
C SER A 46 -4.11 14.64 -20.73
N GLY A 47 -5.22 13.95 -20.47
CA GLY A 47 -5.23 12.83 -19.53
C GLY A 47 -5.00 13.28 -18.10
N GLY A 48 -6.01 13.81 -17.43
CA GLY A 48 -5.85 14.33 -16.06
C GLY A 48 -5.37 13.26 -15.08
N ALA A 49 -5.71 12.00 -15.32
CA ALA A 49 -5.08 10.85 -14.70
C ALA A 49 -4.01 10.21 -15.61
N ILE A 50 -4.38 9.83 -16.83
CA ILE A 50 -3.56 9.01 -17.71
C ILE A 50 -3.44 9.65 -19.09
N GLU A 51 -2.21 9.87 -19.55
CA GLU A 51 -1.92 10.21 -20.94
C GLU A 51 -1.09 9.12 -21.60
N ILE A 52 -1.56 8.66 -22.76
CA ILE A 52 -0.86 7.72 -23.64
C ILE A 52 -0.63 8.46 -24.96
N THR A 53 0.62 8.82 -25.29
CA THR A 53 0.95 9.49 -26.55
C THR A 53 2.18 8.88 -27.20
N ASP A 54 2.27 9.00 -28.53
CA ASP A 54 3.35 8.51 -29.40
C ASP A 54 3.43 6.97 -29.55
N GLY A 55 3.66 6.51 -30.79
CA GLY A 55 3.79 5.08 -31.10
C GLY A 55 2.47 4.27 -31.11
N THR A 56 2.58 2.97 -31.41
CA THR A 56 1.50 1.98 -31.31
C THR A 56 1.42 1.46 -29.87
N GLN A 57 0.38 1.87 -29.14
CA GLN A 57 0.25 1.57 -27.72
C GLN A 57 -1.02 0.78 -27.43
N THR A 58 -1.01 -0.03 -26.38
CA THR A 58 -2.23 -0.69 -25.90
C THR A 58 -2.55 -0.25 -24.48
N LEU A 59 -3.77 0.23 -24.23
CA LEU A 59 -4.26 0.57 -22.89
C LEU A 59 -5.40 -0.37 -22.52
N ASN A 60 -5.21 -1.24 -21.54
CA ASN A 60 -6.27 -2.08 -20.98
C ASN A 60 -6.59 -1.58 -19.57
N VAL A 61 -7.81 -1.16 -19.30
CA VAL A 61 -8.25 -0.69 -18.00
C VAL A 61 -9.48 -1.47 -17.58
N SER A 62 -9.46 -2.06 -16.40
CA SER A 62 -10.63 -2.76 -15.88
C SER A 62 -10.88 -2.57 -14.40
N ASN A 63 -12.15 -2.66 -13.98
CA ASN A 63 -12.58 -2.61 -12.59
C ASN A 63 -12.09 -1.37 -11.82
N SER A 64 -11.81 -0.26 -12.52
CA SER A 64 -11.10 0.89 -11.97
C SER A 64 -11.98 2.14 -11.88
N ILE A 65 -11.62 3.07 -10.99
CA ILE A 65 -12.35 4.32 -10.76
C ILE A 65 -11.48 5.50 -11.13
N PHE A 66 -12.02 6.44 -11.91
CA PHE A 66 -11.43 7.72 -12.26
C PHE A 66 -12.39 8.82 -11.82
N ALA A 67 -12.07 9.53 -10.73
CA ALA A 67 -12.93 10.56 -10.19
C ALA A 67 -12.22 11.91 -10.08
N ASP A 68 -12.91 12.98 -10.43
CA ASP A 68 -12.50 14.37 -10.20
C ASP A 68 -11.15 14.74 -10.86
N ASN A 69 -10.74 14.03 -11.91
CA ASN A 69 -9.48 14.32 -12.59
C ASN A 69 -9.65 15.47 -13.60
N VAL A 70 -8.61 16.28 -13.79
CA VAL A 70 -8.66 17.49 -14.61
C VAL A 70 -7.53 17.49 -15.64
N ALA A 71 -7.86 17.78 -16.90
CA ALA A 71 -6.89 18.01 -17.98
C ALA A 71 -7.16 19.35 -18.67
N LYS A 72 -6.10 20.06 -19.07
CA LYS A 72 -6.25 21.32 -19.83
C LYS A 72 -6.60 21.15 -21.29
N LYS A 73 -6.38 19.97 -21.87
CA LYS A 73 -6.64 19.70 -23.28
C LYS A 73 -7.64 18.57 -23.44
N TYR A 74 -7.17 17.35 -23.63
CA TYR A 74 -8.04 16.21 -23.95
C TYR A 74 -8.18 15.26 -22.77
N GLY A 75 -9.31 14.59 -22.60
CA GLY A 75 -9.41 13.44 -21.69
C GLY A 75 -9.23 13.83 -20.22
N GLY A 76 -10.28 14.31 -19.54
CA GLY A 76 -10.13 14.76 -18.15
C GLY A 76 -9.65 13.66 -17.21
N ALA A 77 -9.98 12.40 -17.48
CA ALA A 77 -9.32 11.25 -16.87
C ALA A 77 -8.25 10.65 -17.78
N ILE A 78 -8.62 10.17 -18.96
CA ILE A 78 -7.74 9.39 -19.84
C ILE A 78 -7.68 10.06 -21.21
N SER A 79 -6.48 10.26 -21.74
CA SER A 79 -6.27 10.64 -23.13
C SER A 79 -5.34 9.67 -23.82
N THR A 80 -5.72 9.19 -25.00
CA THR A 80 -4.92 8.32 -25.85
C THR A 80 -4.65 8.96 -27.21
N GLY A 81 -3.40 8.88 -27.68
CA GLY A 81 -2.92 9.46 -28.93
C GLY A 81 -3.25 8.62 -30.18
N ALA A 82 -2.80 9.12 -31.35
CA ALA A 82 -3.30 8.76 -32.67
C ALA A 82 -3.23 7.27 -33.08
N ALA A 83 -2.42 6.42 -32.46
CA ALA A 83 -2.26 5.01 -32.85
C ALA A 83 -2.43 4.02 -31.68
N ALA A 84 -3.12 4.44 -30.61
CA ALA A 84 -3.38 3.57 -29.46
C ALA A 84 -4.57 2.62 -29.68
N THR A 85 -4.51 1.43 -29.11
CA THR A 85 -5.64 0.50 -28.95
C THR A 85 -6.04 0.46 -27.49
N THR A 86 -7.30 0.76 -27.18
CA THR A 86 -7.79 0.86 -25.81
C THR A 86 -8.87 -0.17 -25.55
N SER A 87 -8.85 -0.81 -24.39
CA SER A 87 -9.92 -1.65 -23.86
C SER A 87 -10.27 -1.14 -22.47
N LEU A 88 -11.47 -0.55 -22.32
CA LEU A 88 -12.00 -0.13 -21.02
C LEU A 88 -13.14 -1.10 -20.67
N LEU A 89 -12.96 -1.88 -19.61
CA LEU A 89 -13.91 -2.89 -19.14
C LEU A 89 -14.33 -2.66 -17.69
N ASN A 90 -15.61 -2.42 -17.42
CA ASN A 90 -16.13 -2.31 -16.05
C ASN A 90 -15.46 -1.21 -15.21
N ASN A 91 -15.28 -0.01 -15.78
CA ASN A 91 -14.70 1.13 -15.07
C ASN A 91 -15.75 2.21 -14.78
N THR A 92 -15.47 3.05 -13.78
CA THR A 92 -16.29 4.21 -13.42
C THR A 92 -15.51 5.49 -13.63
N PHE A 93 -16.05 6.41 -14.41
CA PHE A 93 -15.53 7.75 -14.68
C PHE A 93 -16.51 8.80 -14.15
N LEU A 94 -16.13 9.46 -13.06
CA LEU A 94 -16.99 10.39 -12.32
C LEU A 94 -16.38 11.81 -12.31
N ASN A 95 -17.16 12.82 -12.72
CA ASN A 95 -16.80 14.23 -12.53
C ASN A 95 -15.42 14.66 -13.07
N ASN A 96 -14.91 13.97 -14.10
CA ASN A 96 -13.64 14.36 -14.71
C ASN A 96 -13.86 15.55 -15.65
N THR A 97 -12.87 16.44 -15.74
CA THR A 97 -12.97 17.68 -16.51
C THR A 97 -11.86 17.81 -17.54
N ALA A 98 -12.22 18.01 -18.80
CA ALA A 98 -11.30 18.41 -19.87
C ALA A 98 -11.61 19.84 -20.34
N PHE A 99 -10.60 20.69 -20.44
CA PHE A 99 -10.77 22.07 -20.93
C PHE A 99 -10.85 22.18 -22.46
N PHE A 100 -10.87 21.05 -23.17
CA PHE A 100 -11.17 20.98 -24.60
C PHE A 100 -12.17 19.85 -24.87
N VAL A 101 -11.73 18.63 -25.24
CA VAL A 101 -12.64 17.50 -25.55
C VAL A 101 -12.46 16.29 -24.66
N GLY A 102 -13.52 15.47 -24.54
CA GLY A 102 -13.47 14.18 -23.84
C GLY A 102 -13.37 14.37 -22.33
N GLY A 103 -14.44 14.79 -21.66
CA GLY A 103 -14.39 15.15 -20.24
C GLY A 103 -13.91 14.01 -19.35
N ALA A 104 -14.25 12.76 -19.65
CA ALA A 104 -13.59 11.59 -19.06
C ALA A 104 -12.50 11.02 -19.98
N TYR A 105 -12.87 10.60 -21.18
CA TYR A 105 -11.97 9.85 -22.06
C TYR A 105 -11.86 10.48 -23.44
N ASN A 106 -10.63 10.58 -23.95
CA ASN A 106 -10.34 11.01 -25.31
C ASN A 106 -9.54 9.94 -26.08
N ALA A 107 -10.06 9.53 -27.23
CA ALA A 107 -9.39 8.69 -28.22
C ALA A 107 -9.02 9.52 -29.46
N GLY A 108 -7.78 9.99 -29.55
CA GLY A 108 -7.31 10.84 -30.66
C GLY A 108 -6.88 10.08 -31.91
N GLY A 109 -6.87 10.77 -33.06
CA GLY A 109 -6.25 10.36 -34.33
C GLY A 109 -6.88 9.15 -35.04
N THR A 110 -6.26 7.97 -34.97
CA THR A 110 -6.72 6.69 -35.55
C THR A 110 -6.81 5.58 -34.48
N SER A 111 -6.90 5.96 -33.21
CA SER A 111 -6.86 5.02 -32.08
C SER A 111 -8.11 4.14 -32.01
N SER A 112 -8.00 2.83 -31.82
CA SER A 112 -9.20 2.00 -31.61
C SER A 112 -9.56 1.93 -30.13
N ALA A 113 -10.85 1.86 -29.81
CA ALA A 113 -11.32 1.64 -28.44
C ALA A 113 -12.39 0.53 -28.40
N ASN A 114 -12.33 -0.31 -27.38
CA ASN A 114 -13.39 -1.23 -26.98
C ASN A 114 -13.88 -0.80 -25.60
N LEU A 115 -15.15 -0.44 -25.51
CA LEU A 115 -15.78 0.06 -24.29
C LEU A 115 -16.87 -0.93 -23.88
N GLU A 116 -16.63 -1.67 -22.81
CA GLU A 116 -17.57 -2.66 -22.28
C GLU A 116 -17.89 -2.40 -20.81
N SER A 117 -19.18 -2.32 -20.47
CA SER A 117 -19.67 -2.23 -19.08
C SER A 117 -19.14 -1.04 -18.27
N ASN A 118 -18.78 0.08 -18.91
CA ASN A 118 -18.28 1.26 -18.18
C ASN A 118 -19.40 2.23 -17.80
N THR A 119 -19.16 3.04 -16.78
CA THR A 119 -20.07 4.08 -16.29
C THR A 119 -19.39 5.45 -16.36
N PHE A 120 -19.96 6.39 -17.12
CA PHE A 120 -19.49 7.76 -17.28
C PHE A 120 -20.54 8.75 -16.76
N VAL A 121 -20.26 9.37 -15.62
CA VAL A 121 -21.22 10.25 -14.93
C VAL A 121 -20.61 11.61 -14.59
N GLY A 122 -21.33 12.70 -14.87
CA GLY A 122 -20.96 14.03 -14.38
C GLY A 122 -19.71 14.64 -15.02
N ASN A 123 -19.19 14.05 -16.10
CA ASN A 123 -17.93 14.50 -16.71
C ASN A 123 -18.17 15.75 -17.57
N LEU A 124 -17.18 16.64 -17.63
CA LEU A 124 -17.28 17.95 -18.27
C LEU A 124 -16.19 18.13 -19.32
N ALA A 125 -16.60 18.50 -20.54
CA ALA A 125 -15.71 19.03 -21.58
C ALA A 125 -16.07 20.49 -21.86
N ILE A 126 -15.10 21.36 -22.18
CA ILE A 126 -15.44 22.73 -22.58
C ILE A 126 -15.99 22.74 -24.02
N THR A 127 -15.46 21.93 -24.93
CA THR A 127 -15.85 21.97 -26.35
C THR A 127 -16.76 20.85 -26.80
N ASN A 128 -16.35 19.57 -26.71
CA ASN A 128 -17.16 18.44 -27.18
C ASN A 128 -16.89 17.16 -26.40
N GLY A 129 -17.88 16.27 -26.37
CA GLY A 129 -17.76 14.96 -25.72
C GLY A 129 -17.54 15.06 -24.22
N GLY A 130 -18.53 15.55 -23.49
CA GLY A 130 -18.53 15.67 -22.03
C GLY A 130 -18.16 14.37 -21.34
N GLY A 131 -18.68 13.23 -21.79
CA GLY A 131 -18.21 11.92 -21.34
C GLY A 131 -16.98 11.50 -22.12
N ILE A 132 -17.16 11.22 -23.41
CA ILE A 132 -16.07 10.71 -24.26
C ILE A 132 -15.97 11.44 -25.60
N PHE A 133 -14.75 11.50 -26.13
CA PHE A 133 -14.47 12.00 -27.48
C PHE A 133 -13.67 10.96 -28.28
N ILE A 134 -14.07 10.69 -29.52
CA ILE A 134 -13.44 9.68 -30.39
C ILE A 134 -13.16 10.23 -31.79
N GLU A 135 -11.92 10.15 -32.27
CA GLU A 135 -11.48 10.70 -33.57
C GLU A 135 -11.04 9.61 -34.57
N ASN A 136 -11.72 9.52 -35.73
CA ASN A 136 -11.47 8.67 -36.91
C ASN A 136 -11.20 7.18 -36.66
N THR A 137 -12.06 6.51 -35.89
CA THR A 137 -11.87 5.10 -35.47
C THR A 137 -13.17 4.28 -35.49
N SER A 138 -13.04 2.97 -35.67
CA SER A 138 -14.11 2.00 -35.35
C SER A 138 -14.02 1.64 -33.86
N THR A 139 -15.01 2.06 -33.08
CA THR A 139 -15.13 1.74 -31.65
C THR A 139 -16.40 0.92 -31.43
N GLU A 140 -16.27 -0.14 -30.62
CA GLU A 140 -17.38 -0.99 -30.21
C GLU A 140 -17.86 -0.60 -28.81
N PHE A 141 -19.18 -0.52 -28.62
CA PHE A 141 -19.83 -0.21 -27.36
C PHE A 141 -20.77 -1.32 -26.93
N LYS A 142 -20.61 -1.77 -25.69
CA LYS A 142 -21.49 -2.76 -25.09
C LYS A 142 -21.72 -2.46 -23.61
N ASN A 143 -22.98 -2.45 -23.18
CA ASN A 143 -23.36 -2.29 -21.77
C ASN A 143 -22.82 -1.03 -21.06
N ASN A 144 -22.53 0.06 -21.78
CA ASN A 144 -22.02 1.28 -21.14
C ASN A 144 -23.16 2.19 -20.69
N VAL A 145 -22.93 2.94 -19.62
CA VAL A 145 -23.84 3.96 -19.10
C VAL A 145 -23.17 5.33 -19.23
N PHE A 146 -23.85 6.25 -19.89
CA PHE A 146 -23.53 7.67 -19.93
C PHE A 146 -24.67 8.45 -19.30
N HIS A 147 -24.35 9.36 -18.39
CA HIS A 147 -25.35 10.17 -17.73
C HIS A 147 -24.77 11.50 -17.23
N SER A 148 -25.53 12.58 -17.37
CA SER A 148 -25.19 13.90 -16.84
C SER A 148 -23.78 14.35 -17.27
N ASN A 149 -23.36 14.05 -18.49
CA ASN A 149 -22.08 14.57 -18.99
C ASN A 149 -22.30 15.82 -19.84
N PHE A 150 -21.43 16.81 -19.69
CA PHE A 150 -21.68 18.17 -20.15
C PHE A 150 -20.62 18.68 -21.11
N SER A 151 -21.05 19.50 -22.06
CA SER A 151 -20.21 20.31 -22.93
C SER A 151 -20.65 21.78 -22.90
N THR A 152 -19.72 22.73 -23.00
CA THR A 152 -20.03 24.16 -22.88
C THR A 152 -20.13 24.91 -24.22
N GLN A 153 -19.72 24.30 -25.34
CA GLN A 153 -19.69 24.97 -26.65
C GLN A 153 -21.07 25.01 -27.35
N THR A 154 -21.98 24.11 -26.97
CA THR A 154 -23.36 24.14 -27.43
C THR A 154 -24.23 24.67 -26.29
N ALA A 155 -24.89 25.80 -26.52
CA ALA A 155 -25.81 26.36 -25.54
C ALA A 155 -26.95 25.34 -25.30
N SER A 156 -26.87 24.59 -24.19
CA SER A 156 -27.95 23.80 -23.54
C SER A 156 -28.09 22.28 -23.77
N THR A 157 -27.08 21.49 -24.16
CA THR A 157 -27.28 20.03 -24.25
C THR A 157 -26.21 19.19 -23.57
N LEU A 158 -26.67 18.26 -22.73
CA LEU A 158 -25.94 17.05 -22.34
C LEU A 158 -25.23 16.47 -23.58
N GLU A 159 -23.92 16.31 -23.50
CA GLU A 159 -23.09 15.82 -24.60
C GLU A 159 -22.28 14.64 -24.10
N ASP A 160 -22.96 13.52 -23.88
CA ASP A 160 -22.38 12.25 -23.40
C ASP A 160 -21.19 11.80 -24.23
N CYS A 161 -21.30 11.88 -25.55
CA CYS A 161 -20.17 11.64 -26.41
C CYS A 161 -20.19 12.45 -27.69
N TYR A 162 -19.00 12.60 -28.27
CA TYR A 162 -18.79 13.24 -29.56
C TYR A 162 -17.78 12.45 -30.39
N LYS A 163 -17.95 12.48 -31.71
CA LYS A 163 -17.05 11.79 -32.63
C LYS A 163 -16.73 12.59 -33.88
N THR A 164 -15.57 12.31 -34.47
CA THR A 164 -15.21 12.72 -35.84
C THR A 164 -14.83 11.47 -36.65
N GLY A 165 -15.19 11.40 -37.94
CA GLY A 165 -14.86 10.25 -38.79
C GLY A 165 -15.79 9.03 -38.68
N ALA A 166 -15.21 7.81 -38.69
CA ALA A 166 -15.90 6.52 -38.86
C ALA A 166 -17.05 6.23 -37.84
N SER A 167 -17.82 5.18 -38.10
CA SER A 167 -19.03 4.83 -37.32
C SER A 167 -18.68 4.22 -35.95
N LEU A 168 -19.39 4.66 -34.91
CA LEU A 168 -19.43 3.94 -33.62
C LEU A 168 -20.44 2.79 -33.75
N THR A 169 -20.04 1.59 -33.35
CA THR A 169 -20.89 0.40 -33.46
C THR A 169 -21.37 0.02 -32.06
N SER A 170 -22.68 0.08 -31.83
CA SER A 170 -23.26 -0.52 -30.63
C SER A 170 -23.52 -2.00 -30.85
N VAL A 171 -23.18 -2.81 -29.85
CA VAL A 171 -23.49 -4.25 -29.79
C VAL A 171 -24.58 -4.53 -28.74
N GLY A 172 -25.17 -3.48 -28.15
CA GLY A 172 -26.35 -3.57 -27.29
C GLY A 172 -26.10 -3.26 -25.80
N GLY A 173 -27.19 -3.01 -25.09
CA GLY A 173 -27.24 -2.77 -23.64
C GLY A 173 -26.71 -1.42 -23.17
N ASN A 174 -26.43 -0.48 -24.07
CA ASN A 174 -25.92 0.85 -23.73
C ASN A 174 -27.05 1.80 -23.34
N ILE A 175 -26.77 2.70 -22.40
CA ILE A 175 -27.72 3.70 -21.90
C ILE A 175 -27.08 5.09 -21.93
N SER A 176 -27.78 6.07 -22.49
CA SER A 176 -27.33 7.47 -22.59
C SER A 176 -28.50 8.45 -22.63
N ASP A 177 -28.31 9.63 -22.04
CA ASP A 177 -29.32 10.70 -21.92
C ASP A 177 -29.22 11.77 -23.04
N GLY A 178 -28.39 11.53 -24.06
CA GLY A 178 -28.14 12.47 -25.15
C GLY A 178 -28.04 11.81 -26.54
N THR A 179 -28.63 12.46 -27.55
CA THR A 179 -28.69 11.96 -28.93
C THR A 179 -27.43 12.25 -29.78
N LEU A 180 -26.38 12.87 -29.22
CA LEU A 180 -25.25 13.40 -29.98
C LEU A 180 -24.16 12.37 -30.32
N CYS A 181 -24.22 11.18 -29.73
CA CYS A 181 -23.30 10.10 -30.04
C CYS A 181 -23.44 9.57 -31.49
N ASN A 182 -24.61 9.76 -32.11
CA ASN A 182 -24.94 9.25 -33.45
C ASN A 182 -24.50 7.77 -33.65
N VAL A 183 -24.67 6.97 -32.61
CA VAL A 183 -24.42 5.53 -32.60
C VAL A 183 -25.69 4.87 -33.14
N THR A 184 -25.54 3.96 -34.10
CA THR A 184 -26.67 3.13 -34.52
C THR A 184 -27.02 2.19 -33.36
N ALA A 185 -28.23 2.32 -32.82
CA ALA A 185 -28.66 1.52 -31.69
C ALA A 185 -28.62 0.01 -32.00
N GLY A 186 -27.96 -0.74 -31.13
CA GLY A 186 -27.98 -2.20 -31.09
C GLY A 186 -29.16 -2.72 -30.25
N PRO A 187 -29.38 -4.05 -30.24
CA PRO A 187 -30.44 -4.65 -29.42
C PRO A 187 -30.28 -4.32 -27.93
N GLY A 188 -31.33 -3.80 -27.30
CA GLY A 188 -31.35 -3.51 -25.85
C GLY A 188 -30.72 -2.18 -25.44
N ASP A 189 -30.28 -1.35 -26.38
CA ASP A 189 -29.87 0.03 -26.06
C ASP A 189 -31.07 0.91 -25.67
N THR A 190 -30.84 1.87 -24.77
CA THR A 190 -31.82 2.90 -24.37
C THR A 190 -31.20 4.29 -24.53
N PHE A 191 -31.57 4.98 -25.60
CA PHE A 191 -31.22 6.39 -25.85
C PHE A 191 -32.50 7.22 -25.72
N ASP A 192 -32.69 7.91 -24.60
CA ASP A 192 -33.88 8.73 -24.35
C ASP A 192 -33.47 10.17 -24.00
N SER A 193 -34.30 11.13 -24.41
CA SER A 193 -34.25 12.55 -24.05
C SER A 193 -34.74 12.86 -22.63
N THR A 194 -35.39 11.90 -21.96
CA THR A 194 -35.89 12.06 -20.60
C THR A 194 -35.02 11.34 -19.58
N ASP A 195 -34.62 12.10 -18.56
CA ASP A 195 -33.64 11.71 -17.57
C ASP A 195 -34.07 10.47 -16.76
N LEU A 196 -33.25 9.43 -16.82
CA LEU A 196 -33.37 8.19 -16.03
C LEU A 196 -33.28 8.43 -14.52
N TYR A 197 -32.73 9.57 -14.12
CA TYR A 197 -32.58 10.05 -12.75
C TYR A 197 -33.36 11.35 -12.48
N SER A 198 -34.51 11.55 -13.12
CA SER A 198 -35.45 12.66 -12.82
C SER A 198 -36.10 12.60 -11.43
N ASP A 199 -35.41 12.10 -10.40
CA ASP A 199 -35.79 12.42 -9.04
C ASP A 199 -35.40 13.87 -8.73
N SER A 200 -36.43 14.72 -8.71
CA SER A 200 -36.41 16.10 -8.24
C SER A 200 -35.80 16.31 -6.84
N SER A 201 -35.43 15.23 -6.11
CA SER A 201 -34.68 15.31 -4.85
C SER A 201 -33.17 15.49 -5.01
N VAL A 202 -32.59 15.29 -6.19
CA VAL A 202 -31.14 15.51 -6.41
C VAL A 202 -30.91 16.91 -6.95
N SER A 203 -31.12 17.91 -6.09
CA SER A 203 -30.80 19.29 -6.41
C SER A 203 -29.30 19.44 -6.67
N HIS A 204 -28.96 19.99 -7.84
CA HIS A 204 -27.62 20.43 -8.21
C HIS A 204 -26.88 21.07 -7.03
N LEU A 205 -25.68 20.56 -6.75
CA LEU A 205 -24.60 21.12 -5.91
C LEU A 205 -24.50 20.72 -4.42
N ALA A 206 -25.41 19.92 -3.82
CA ALA A 206 -25.35 19.71 -2.36
C ALA A 206 -25.12 18.27 -1.85
N ASP A 207 -25.48 17.20 -2.57
CA ASP A 207 -25.51 15.83 -1.99
C ASP A 207 -24.67 14.77 -2.73
N PHE A 208 -23.55 15.17 -3.33
CA PHE A 208 -22.65 14.25 -4.05
C PHE A 208 -21.94 13.19 -3.17
N PHE A 209 -21.89 13.39 -1.85
CA PHE A 209 -21.28 12.41 -0.93
C PHE A 209 -22.13 11.14 -0.75
N SER A 210 -23.45 11.23 -0.92
CA SER A 210 -24.36 10.07 -0.82
C SER A 210 -24.31 9.17 -2.07
N LEU A 211 -23.89 9.73 -3.22
CA LEU A 211 -23.73 9.01 -4.49
C LEU A 211 -22.45 8.14 -4.53
N TYR A 212 -21.43 8.52 -3.74
CA TYR A 212 -20.17 7.79 -3.57
C TYR A 212 -20.38 6.34 -3.05
N LEU A 213 -21.53 6.08 -2.41
CA LEU A 213 -21.87 4.79 -1.80
C LEU A 213 -22.71 3.87 -2.70
N GLN A 214 -23.33 4.39 -3.78
CA GLN A 214 -24.25 3.62 -4.63
C GLN A 214 -23.64 3.20 -5.98
N ILE A 215 -22.51 3.77 -6.38
CA ILE A 215 -21.86 3.49 -7.66
C ILE A 215 -20.68 2.53 -7.42
N PHE A 216 -20.98 1.27 -7.08
CA PHE A 216 -20.01 0.18 -7.24
C PHE A 216 -19.80 -0.11 -8.74
N SER A 217 -18.68 -0.73 -9.09
CA SER A 217 -18.44 -1.25 -10.45
C SER A 217 -19.66 -2.04 -10.95
N GLY A 218 -20.30 -1.58 -12.04
CA GLY A 218 -21.55 -2.12 -12.56
C GLY A 218 -22.83 -1.47 -12.05
N SER A 219 -22.84 -0.19 -11.67
CA SER A 219 -24.02 0.47 -11.13
C SER A 219 -25.07 0.89 -12.17
N ALA A 220 -26.29 0.43 -11.86
CA ALA A 220 -27.64 0.78 -12.31
C ALA A 220 -27.83 1.73 -13.50
N SER A 221 -28.41 1.18 -14.56
CA SER A 221 -29.29 1.89 -15.47
C SER A 221 -30.71 1.28 -15.37
N ARG A 222 -31.72 2.15 -15.20
CA ARG A 222 -33.13 1.76 -15.06
C ARG A 222 -33.74 1.62 -16.46
N GLY A 223 -34.50 0.58 -16.77
CA GLY A 223 -35.10 0.40 -18.09
C GLY A 223 -36.39 -0.41 -18.04
N HIS A 224 -37.34 -0.10 -18.90
CA HIS A 224 -38.77 -0.42 -18.77
C HIS A 224 -39.19 -1.69 -19.57
N GLY A 225 -39.57 -2.78 -18.88
CA GLY A 225 -40.35 -3.96 -19.39
C GLY A 225 -39.57 -4.99 -20.24
N LEU A 226 -39.73 -6.32 -20.15
CA LEU A 226 -40.79 -7.23 -19.66
C LEU A 226 -40.17 -8.55 -19.11
N SER A 227 -40.71 -9.05 -17.97
CA SER A 227 -40.50 -10.34 -17.26
C SER A 227 -39.12 -10.67 -16.63
N CYS A 228 -38.97 -10.45 -15.32
CA CYS A 228 -37.78 -10.76 -14.50
C CYS A 228 -38.20 -11.14 -13.09
N SER A 229 -37.31 -11.82 -12.38
CA SER A 229 -37.45 -12.16 -10.95
C SER A 229 -37.88 -10.95 -10.11
N SER A 230 -38.77 -11.16 -9.14
CA SER A 230 -39.23 -10.13 -8.19
C SER A 230 -38.20 -9.74 -7.13
N LEU A 231 -37.01 -10.36 -7.15
CA LEU A 231 -35.92 -10.14 -6.21
C LEU A 231 -34.61 -9.91 -6.96
N ASP A 232 -33.75 -9.06 -6.42
CA ASP A 232 -32.38 -8.87 -6.92
C ASP A 232 -31.36 -9.85 -6.33
N GLY A 233 -30.10 -9.78 -6.78
CA GLY A 233 -29.01 -10.62 -6.27
C GLY A 233 -28.61 -10.32 -4.81
N LEU A 234 -29.22 -9.29 -4.20
CA LEU A 234 -29.10 -8.91 -2.79
C LEU A 234 -30.35 -9.28 -1.98
N ASN A 235 -31.30 -10.00 -2.59
CA ASN A 235 -32.55 -10.44 -1.98
C ASN A 235 -33.51 -9.29 -1.61
N THR A 236 -33.36 -8.14 -2.26
CA THR A 236 -34.23 -6.97 -2.14
C THR A 236 -35.40 -7.07 -3.11
N SER A 237 -36.60 -6.66 -2.67
CA SER A 237 -37.82 -6.64 -3.50
C SER A 237 -37.65 -5.68 -4.68
N ARG A 238 -37.77 -6.20 -5.90
CA ARG A 238 -37.81 -5.41 -7.14
C ARG A 238 -39.25 -4.93 -7.40
N GLY A 239 -39.38 -3.67 -7.77
CA GLY A 239 -40.60 -3.16 -8.44
C GLY A 239 -40.74 -3.73 -9.86
N ALA A 240 -41.87 -3.45 -10.53
CA ALA A 240 -42.37 -4.13 -11.74
C ALA A 240 -41.51 -4.04 -13.04
N THR A 241 -40.26 -3.58 -13.00
CA THR A 241 -39.41 -3.39 -14.18
C THR A 241 -38.10 -4.16 -14.09
N CYS A 242 -37.83 -4.93 -15.16
CA CYS A 242 -36.67 -5.78 -15.41
C CYS A 242 -35.35 -5.08 -15.70
N ASP A 243 -34.26 -5.70 -15.25
CA ASP A 243 -32.87 -5.35 -15.55
C ASP A 243 -32.41 -6.11 -16.82
N ALA A 244 -32.03 -5.39 -17.87
CA ALA A 244 -31.24 -5.92 -18.98
C ALA A 244 -29.84 -5.34 -18.86
N GLY A 245 -28.86 -6.20 -18.58
CA GLY A 245 -27.46 -5.80 -18.49
C GLY A 245 -26.90 -5.74 -17.07
N SER A 246 -27.12 -6.77 -16.26
CA SER A 246 -26.14 -7.12 -15.23
C SER A 246 -26.00 -8.63 -15.07
N THR A 247 -24.85 -9.16 -15.50
CA THR A 247 -24.23 -10.21 -14.67
C THR A 247 -23.61 -9.48 -13.49
N GLN A 248 -24.39 -9.23 -12.44
CA GLN A 248 -23.82 -8.94 -11.14
C GLN A 248 -23.02 -10.17 -10.71
N TYR A 249 -21.71 -10.01 -10.57
CA TYR A 249 -20.92 -10.93 -9.77
C TYR A 249 -21.45 -10.79 -8.34
N ILE A 250 -22.40 -11.64 -7.95
CA ILE A 250 -22.58 -11.94 -6.53
C ILE A 250 -21.20 -12.39 -6.09
N SER A 251 -20.61 -11.72 -5.10
CA SER A 251 -19.39 -12.25 -4.46
C SER A 251 -19.77 -13.50 -3.67
N THR A 252 -19.98 -14.59 -4.41
CA THR A 252 -19.74 -15.97 -4.00
C THR A 252 -18.29 -16.33 -4.31
N SER A 253 -17.37 -15.40 -4.08
CA SER A 253 -15.96 -15.64 -4.37
C SER A 253 -15.35 -16.50 -3.27
N ARG A 254 -14.40 -17.35 -3.64
CA ARG A 254 -13.54 -18.00 -2.66
C ARG A 254 -12.69 -16.95 -1.92
N PRO A 255 -12.15 -17.25 -0.73
CA PRO A 255 -11.03 -16.49 -0.19
C PRO A 255 -9.93 -16.41 -1.26
N LEU A 256 -9.45 -15.19 -1.53
CA LEU A 256 -8.41 -14.94 -2.53
C LEU A 256 -7.02 -14.90 -1.91
N ASP A 257 -6.94 -14.37 -0.69
CA ASP A 257 -5.71 -14.33 0.08
C ASP A 257 -6.02 -14.41 1.59
N ILE A 258 -5.06 -14.92 2.35
CA ILE A 258 -5.08 -14.91 3.82
C ILE A 258 -3.72 -14.42 4.29
N GLU A 259 -3.73 -13.44 5.17
CA GLU A 259 -2.49 -12.81 5.60
C GLU A 259 -2.50 -12.56 7.11
N TYR A 260 -1.45 -13.02 7.79
CA TYR A 260 -1.18 -12.59 9.15
C TYR A 260 -0.37 -11.29 9.14
N LYS A 261 -0.47 -10.56 10.25
CA LYS A 261 0.26 -9.30 10.43
C LYS A 261 1.78 -9.47 10.20
N PHE A 262 2.34 -10.65 10.51
CA PHE A 262 3.74 -11.04 10.26
C PHE A 262 3.80 -12.44 9.66
N SER A 263 4.78 -12.68 8.79
CA SER A 263 5.06 -14.02 8.23
C SER A 263 5.78 -14.96 9.21
N LYS A 264 6.36 -14.41 10.29
CA LYS A 264 7.05 -15.14 11.37
C LYS A 264 6.59 -14.61 12.73
N LEU A 265 6.20 -15.52 13.61
CA LEU A 265 5.81 -15.24 14.99
C LEU A 265 6.87 -15.82 15.92
N THR A 266 7.60 -14.95 16.62
CA THR A 266 8.59 -15.37 17.63
C THR A 266 7.99 -15.19 19.02
N LEU A 267 8.02 -16.22 19.85
CA LEU A 267 7.30 -16.24 21.13
C LEU A 267 8.26 -16.46 22.31
N PRO A 268 8.06 -15.75 23.44
CA PRO A 268 8.85 -15.93 24.65
C PRO A 268 8.42 -17.19 25.41
N PHE A 269 9.38 -18.05 25.72
CA PHE A 269 9.30 -19.02 26.81
C PHE A 269 10.11 -18.48 27.99
N THR A 270 9.42 -17.90 28.98
CA THR A 270 10.04 -17.14 30.08
C THR A 270 9.47 -17.56 31.42
N GLN A 271 10.13 -17.15 32.51
CA GLN A 271 9.60 -17.23 33.87
C GLN A 271 9.54 -15.80 34.46
N PRO A 272 8.34 -15.28 34.82
CA PRO A 272 7.02 -15.92 34.73
C PRO A 272 6.57 -16.16 33.27
N ALA A 273 5.67 -17.14 33.07
CA ALA A 273 5.15 -17.46 31.74
C ALA A 273 4.23 -16.36 31.18
N VAL A 274 4.30 -16.11 29.88
CA VAL A 274 3.58 -15.03 29.20
C VAL A 274 2.60 -15.59 28.18
N ALA A 275 1.32 -15.25 28.35
CA ALA A 275 0.30 -15.53 27.34
C ALA A 275 0.50 -14.63 26.12
N ILE A 276 0.40 -15.20 24.93
CA ILE A 276 0.52 -14.45 23.69
C ILE A 276 -0.73 -13.59 23.48
N ARG A 277 -0.54 -12.43 22.86
CA ARG A 277 -1.68 -11.66 22.35
C ARG A 277 -2.33 -12.46 21.21
N PRO A 278 -3.67 -12.52 21.15
CA PRO A 278 -4.38 -13.19 20.06
C PRO A 278 -3.85 -12.70 18.70
N PHE A 279 -3.38 -13.65 17.90
CA PHE A 279 -2.79 -13.39 16.60
C PHE A 279 -3.76 -13.84 15.52
N SER A 280 -4.47 -12.88 14.92
CA SER A 280 -5.53 -13.14 13.96
C SER A 280 -5.10 -12.81 12.52
N PRO A 281 -5.56 -13.59 11.52
CA PRO A 281 -5.35 -13.28 10.11
C PRO A 281 -6.37 -12.26 9.58
N VAL A 282 -6.04 -11.66 8.43
CA VAL A 282 -6.95 -10.92 7.57
C VAL A 282 -7.19 -11.75 6.30
N VAL A 283 -8.44 -11.86 5.87
CA VAL A 283 -8.82 -12.58 4.65
C VAL A 283 -9.27 -11.58 3.60
N GLN A 284 -8.74 -11.69 2.38
CA GLN A 284 -9.17 -10.91 1.22
C GLN A 284 -10.02 -11.76 0.27
N GLY A 285 -10.88 -11.12 -0.52
CA GLY A 285 -11.86 -11.81 -1.37
C GLY A 285 -13.11 -12.20 -0.61
N GLY A 286 -13.63 -13.41 -0.84
CA GLY A 286 -14.83 -13.89 -0.16
C GLY A 286 -14.60 -14.22 1.31
N SER A 287 -15.61 -13.98 2.15
CA SER A 287 -15.55 -14.29 3.57
C SER A 287 -15.36 -15.79 3.82
N ALA A 288 -14.37 -16.13 4.64
CA ALA A 288 -14.13 -17.49 5.09
C ALA A 288 -15.14 -17.90 6.17
N THR A 289 -15.61 -19.14 6.10
CA THR A 289 -16.51 -19.75 7.11
C THR A 289 -15.80 -20.79 7.98
N SER A 290 -14.59 -21.18 7.62
CA SER A 290 -13.77 -22.14 8.37
C SER A 290 -12.27 -21.92 8.13
N PHE A 291 -11.46 -22.31 9.10
CA PHE A 291 -10.01 -22.20 9.08
C PHE A 291 -9.34 -23.50 9.53
N SER A 292 -8.16 -23.79 8.99
CA SER A 292 -7.31 -24.92 9.42
C SER A 292 -5.83 -24.53 9.48
N ILE A 293 -5.05 -25.29 10.23
CA ILE A 293 -3.60 -25.14 10.36
C ILE A 293 -2.90 -26.51 10.35
N SER A 294 -1.78 -26.64 9.65
CA SER A 294 -0.97 -27.87 9.63
C SER A 294 0.53 -27.56 9.55
N PRO A 295 1.39 -28.21 10.37
CA PRO A 295 1.07 -29.23 11.38
C PRO A 295 0.33 -28.65 12.61
N SER A 296 0.02 -29.48 13.61
CA SER A 296 -0.58 -29.01 14.88
C SER A 296 0.36 -28.06 15.61
N LEU A 297 -0.19 -27.03 16.25
CA LEU A 297 0.59 -26.07 17.03
C LEU A 297 1.34 -26.74 18.21
N PRO A 298 2.49 -26.18 18.62
CA PRO A 298 3.18 -26.58 19.85
C PRO A 298 2.26 -26.50 21.08
N ALA A 299 2.52 -27.34 22.10
CA ALA A 299 1.68 -27.38 23.28
C ALA A 299 1.60 -26.02 24.00
N GLY A 300 0.42 -25.72 24.53
CA GLY A 300 0.11 -24.44 25.17
C GLY A 300 -0.36 -23.36 24.20
N LEU A 301 -0.31 -23.58 22.89
CA LEU A 301 -0.93 -22.73 21.87
C LEU A 301 -2.20 -23.37 21.30
N ASP A 302 -3.21 -22.54 21.06
CA ASP A 302 -4.51 -22.92 20.52
C ASP A 302 -4.77 -22.22 19.18
N PHE A 303 -5.49 -22.89 18.28
CA PHE A 303 -5.93 -22.35 16.99
C PHE A 303 -7.45 -22.37 16.88
N ASN A 304 -8.05 -21.20 16.63
CA ASN A 304 -9.49 -21.07 16.49
C ASN A 304 -9.94 -21.41 15.06
N LEU A 305 -10.62 -22.55 14.90
CA LEU A 305 -11.09 -23.06 13.61
C LEU A 305 -12.18 -22.20 12.93
N SER A 306 -12.80 -21.25 13.65
CA SER A 306 -13.85 -20.38 13.10
C SER A 306 -13.32 -19.06 12.52
N ASN A 307 -12.16 -18.58 12.99
CA ASN A 307 -11.63 -17.27 12.60
C ASN A 307 -10.10 -17.23 12.37
N GLY A 308 -9.41 -18.36 12.53
CA GLY A 308 -7.97 -18.48 12.33
C GLY A 308 -7.10 -17.86 13.42
N THR A 309 -7.64 -17.43 14.56
CA THR A 309 -6.84 -16.79 15.61
C THR A 309 -5.97 -17.80 16.38
N ILE A 310 -4.70 -17.46 16.60
CA ILE A 310 -3.78 -18.21 17.48
C ILE A 310 -3.71 -17.52 18.85
N SER A 311 -3.82 -18.29 19.94
CA SER A 311 -3.75 -17.81 21.33
C SER A 311 -3.04 -18.81 22.25
N GLY A 312 -2.84 -18.47 23.52
CA GLY A 312 -2.30 -19.40 24.54
C GLY A 312 -0.95 -18.98 25.12
N THR A 313 -0.30 -19.88 25.85
CA THR A 313 0.98 -19.69 26.54
C THR A 313 1.94 -20.83 26.17
N PRO A 314 3.04 -20.57 25.44
CA PRO A 314 4.02 -21.59 25.13
C PRO A 314 4.59 -22.26 26.39
N VAL A 315 4.76 -23.58 26.36
CA VAL A 315 5.27 -24.35 27.52
C VAL A 315 6.68 -24.92 27.34
N TYR A 316 7.28 -24.76 26.15
CA TYR A 316 8.68 -25.11 25.88
C TYR A 316 9.23 -24.31 24.70
N SER A 317 10.57 -24.16 24.64
CA SER A 317 11.27 -23.59 23.48
C SER A 317 11.45 -24.61 22.35
N LEU A 318 11.42 -24.14 21.10
CA LEU A 318 11.72 -24.94 19.92
C LEU A 318 13.23 -24.98 19.66
N THR A 319 13.71 -26.09 19.09
CA THR A 319 15.11 -26.23 18.64
C THR A 319 15.37 -25.52 17.32
N SER A 320 14.33 -25.32 16.51
CA SER A 320 14.35 -24.52 15.28
C SER A 320 12.96 -23.99 14.93
N PRO A 321 12.85 -22.88 14.16
CA PRO A 321 11.56 -22.36 13.70
C PRO A 321 10.78 -23.38 12.87
N MET A 322 9.48 -23.52 13.12
CA MET A 322 8.58 -24.45 12.42
C MET A 322 7.66 -23.70 11.45
N ARG A 323 7.38 -24.28 10.28
CA ARG A 323 6.47 -23.70 9.26
C ARG A 323 5.10 -24.36 9.33
N PHE A 324 4.05 -23.53 9.29
CA PHE A 324 2.65 -23.91 9.35
C PHE A 324 1.93 -23.38 8.12
N THR A 325 1.15 -24.23 7.47
CA THR A 325 0.21 -23.80 6.43
C THR A 325 -1.13 -23.51 7.09
N VAL A 326 -1.59 -22.27 6.99
CA VAL A 326 -2.92 -21.85 7.45
C VAL A 326 -3.82 -21.67 6.24
N THR A 327 -5.02 -22.27 6.28
CA THR A 327 -5.98 -22.23 5.18
C THR A 327 -7.29 -21.62 5.65
N ALA A 328 -7.82 -20.66 4.88
CA ALA A 328 -9.16 -20.10 5.03
C ALA A 328 -10.06 -20.63 3.91
N SER A 329 -11.26 -21.09 4.25
CA SER A 329 -12.17 -21.77 3.31
C SER A 329 -13.61 -21.28 3.43
N ASN A 330 -14.32 -21.27 2.31
CA ASN A 330 -15.77 -21.21 2.24
C ASN A 330 -16.29 -22.20 1.19
N THR A 331 -17.60 -22.18 0.89
CA THR A 331 -18.22 -23.10 -0.08
C THR A 331 -17.73 -22.93 -1.51
N PHE A 332 -17.03 -21.85 -1.83
CA PHE A 332 -16.57 -21.50 -3.17
C PHE A 332 -15.07 -21.79 -3.39
N GLY A 333 -14.32 -22.05 -2.32
CA GLY A 333 -12.91 -22.44 -2.39
C GLY A 333 -12.12 -21.99 -1.16
N SER A 334 -10.80 -21.91 -1.31
CA SER A 334 -9.87 -21.58 -0.22
C SER A 334 -8.66 -20.78 -0.67
N ALA A 335 -8.05 -20.07 0.28
CA ALA A 335 -6.71 -19.47 0.18
C ALA A 335 -5.84 -19.95 1.35
N SER A 336 -4.52 -19.97 1.14
CA SER A 336 -3.56 -20.45 2.14
C SER A 336 -2.35 -19.54 2.26
N THR A 337 -1.78 -19.46 3.45
CA THR A 337 -0.52 -18.76 3.73
C THR A 337 0.40 -19.59 4.60
N ILE A 338 1.69 -19.26 4.58
CA ILE A 338 2.69 -19.93 5.43
C ILE A 338 3.07 -19.00 6.58
N LEU A 339 2.83 -19.46 7.80
CA LEU A 339 3.26 -18.83 9.04
C LEU A 339 4.43 -19.62 9.63
N THR A 340 5.53 -18.95 9.95
CA THR A 340 6.64 -19.56 10.71
C THR A 340 6.48 -19.24 12.19
N ILE A 341 6.55 -20.22 13.09
CA ILE A 341 6.52 -20.01 14.54
C ILE A 341 7.87 -20.44 15.13
N ASP A 342 8.45 -19.58 15.95
CA ASP A 342 9.66 -19.84 16.72
C ASP A 342 9.37 -19.56 18.20
N ILE A 343 9.80 -20.43 19.11
CA ILE A 343 9.60 -20.25 20.55
C ILE A 343 10.97 -20.32 21.21
N LYS A 344 11.39 -19.25 21.88
CA LYS A 344 12.74 -19.13 22.43
C LYS A 344 12.72 -18.94 23.93
N GLU A 345 13.65 -19.59 24.60
CA GLU A 345 13.93 -19.33 26.01
C GLU A 345 14.48 -17.90 26.18
N GLY A 346 14.06 -17.24 27.26
CA GLY A 346 14.46 -15.86 27.49
C GLY A 346 14.25 -15.33 28.89
N PHE A 347 14.61 -14.07 29.06
CA PHE A 347 14.38 -13.28 30.26
C PHE A 347 13.08 -12.49 30.18
N PHE A 348 12.39 -12.37 31.31
CA PHE A 348 11.26 -11.48 31.49
C PHE A 348 11.70 -10.24 32.26
N VAL A 349 11.64 -9.07 31.63
CA VAL A 349 11.95 -7.79 32.30
C VAL A 349 10.78 -7.39 33.19
N ASP A 350 11.02 -7.25 34.50
CA ASP A 350 9.97 -6.94 35.50
C ASP A 350 10.15 -5.60 36.21
N THR A 351 11.09 -4.78 35.73
CA THR A 351 11.26 -3.37 36.14
C THR A 351 11.64 -2.48 34.96
N ASN A 352 11.19 -1.21 35.00
CA ASN A 352 11.52 -0.20 34.01
C ASN A 352 12.79 0.59 34.34
N ASN A 353 13.37 0.37 35.53
CA ASN A 353 14.57 1.06 35.97
C ASN A 353 15.81 0.55 35.21
N ASP A 354 16.71 1.46 34.84
CA ASP A 354 17.95 1.13 34.14
C ASP A 354 19.08 0.76 35.13
N LEU A 355 19.04 -0.49 35.60
CA LEU A 355 19.97 -1.00 36.63
C LEU A 355 20.83 -2.13 36.07
N SER A 356 22.08 -2.22 36.50
CA SER A 356 22.98 -3.35 36.15
C SER A 356 22.61 -4.62 36.93
N ASP A 357 22.94 -5.77 36.35
CA ASP A 357 22.85 -7.07 36.99
C ASP A 357 23.72 -7.14 38.25
N GLY A 358 23.24 -7.83 39.28
CA GLY A 358 23.98 -8.00 40.54
C GLY A 358 25.13 -9.01 40.45
N SER A 359 25.12 -9.93 39.47
CA SER A 359 26.10 -10.99 39.29
C SER A 359 26.18 -11.46 37.83
N ILE A 360 26.82 -10.63 37.01
CA ILE A 360 26.96 -10.88 35.56
C ILE A 360 27.53 -12.29 35.26
N GLY A 361 26.79 -13.10 34.51
CA GLY A 361 27.16 -14.44 34.07
C GLY A 361 26.66 -15.59 34.95
N ASP A 362 25.82 -15.34 35.93
CA ASP A 362 25.19 -16.40 36.74
C ASP A 362 23.97 -17.06 36.04
N GLY A 363 23.58 -16.52 34.89
CA GLY A 363 22.49 -17.02 34.06
C GLY A 363 21.11 -16.52 34.49
N ARG A 364 21.02 -15.63 35.48
CA ARG A 364 19.79 -15.04 36.02
C ARG A 364 19.81 -13.53 35.78
N CYS A 365 18.75 -13.01 35.17
CA CYS A 365 18.58 -11.56 35.10
C CYS A 365 18.10 -11.04 36.46
N GLN A 366 19.03 -10.53 37.28
CA GLN A 366 18.74 -10.13 38.66
C GLN A 366 19.64 -8.98 39.13
N THR A 367 19.08 -7.78 39.16
CA THR A 367 19.67 -6.59 39.81
C THR A 367 19.80 -6.80 41.33
N ALA A 368 20.52 -5.90 42.02
CA ALA A 368 20.66 -5.91 43.48
C ALA A 368 19.33 -5.90 44.27
N ASN A 369 18.23 -5.47 43.64
CA ASN A 369 16.88 -5.45 44.23
C ASN A 369 16.02 -6.66 43.81
N ASN A 370 16.64 -7.72 43.29
CA ASN A 370 15.96 -8.94 42.81
C ASN A 370 14.96 -8.70 41.67
N LYS A 371 15.26 -7.70 40.82
CA LYS A 371 14.46 -7.33 39.65
C LYS A 371 15.25 -7.51 38.37
N CYS A 372 14.61 -7.89 37.28
CA CYS A 372 15.22 -7.97 35.96
C CYS A 372 14.95 -6.67 35.18
N SER A 373 15.99 -5.86 34.98
CA SER A 373 15.96 -4.69 34.10
C SER A 373 16.35 -5.09 32.66
N LEU A 374 16.09 -4.21 31.69
CA LEU A 374 16.58 -4.39 30.32
C LEU A 374 18.12 -4.49 30.27
N ARG A 375 18.83 -3.63 31.01
CA ARG A 375 20.29 -3.64 31.07
C ARG A 375 20.82 -4.96 31.64
N ALA A 376 20.30 -5.41 32.78
CA ALA A 376 20.69 -6.68 33.38
C ALA A 376 20.46 -7.86 32.42
N ALA A 377 19.31 -7.88 31.73
CA ALA A 377 19.01 -8.93 30.75
C ALA A 377 20.01 -8.97 29.58
N ILE A 378 20.50 -7.81 29.13
CA ILE A 378 21.52 -7.72 28.07
C ILE A 378 22.90 -8.16 28.60
N GLU A 379 23.26 -7.74 29.82
CA GLU A 379 24.51 -8.15 30.47
C GLU A 379 24.60 -9.68 30.60
N GLU A 380 23.52 -10.31 31.04
CA GLU A 380 23.42 -11.77 31.09
C GLU A 380 23.40 -12.43 29.71
N SER A 381 22.69 -11.83 28.74
CA SER A 381 22.67 -12.38 27.38
C SER A 381 24.07 -12.36 26.74
N ASN A 382 24.90 -11.39 27.11
CA ASN A 382 26.26 -11.24 26.64
C ASN A 382 27.25 -12.27 27.21
N THR A 383 26.89 -13.04 28.23
CA THR A 383 27.76 -14.07 28.83
C THR A 383 27.31 -15.50 28.52
N SER A 384 26.03 -15.68 28.18
CA SER A 384 25.38 -16.99 28.15
C SER A 384 25.75 -17.92 26.98
N GLY A 385 26.50 -17.44 25.97
CA GLY A 385 26.96 -18.22 24.81
C GLY A 385 25.86 -18.82 23.91
N SER A 386 24.58 -18.60 24.24
CA SER A 386 23.40 -19.10 23.53
C SER A 386 22.43 -17.95 23.26
N PRO A 387 21.64 -17.98 22.15
CA PRO A 387 20.72 -16.89 21.84
C PRO A 387 19.63 -16.80 22.91
N ARG A 388 19.58 -15.70 23.66
CA ARG A 388 18.50 -15.44 24.61
C ARG A 388 17.50 -14.44 24.05
N LEU A 389 16.24 -14.74 24.27
CA LEU A 389 15.16 -13.79 24.07
C LEU A 389 15.08 -12.86 25.30
N ILE A 390 14.76 -11.59 25.09
CA ILE A 390 14.39 -10.67 26.16
C ILE A 390 12.97 -10.20 25.87
N PHE A 391 12.06 -10.46 26.80
CA PHE A 391 10.68 -10.00 26.75
C PHE A 391 10.51 -8.73 27.59
N LEU A 392 9.96 -7.70 26.97
CA LEU A 392 9.69 -6.40 27.57
C LEU A 392 8.16 -6.18 27.67
N PRO A 393 7.59 -6.23 28.87
CA PRO A 393 6.21 -5.79 29.09
C PRO A 393 5.94 -4.36 28.63
N ASN A 394 4.67 -3.94 28.62
CA ASN A 394 4.35 -2.53 28.45
C ASN A 394 4.99 -1.70 29.57
N GLY A 395 5.68 -0.63 29.21
CA GLY A 395 6.49 0.16 30.13
C GLY A 395 7.31 1.21 29.39
N HIS A 396 7.77 2.22 30.14
CA HIS A 396 8.68 3.25 29.65
C HIS A 396 10.05 3.04 30.27
N TYR A 397 10.98 2.49 29.47
CA TYR A 397 12.33 2.11 29.84
C TYR A 397 13.28 3.26 29.47
N SER A 398 13.46 4.19 30.41
CA SER A 398 14.34 5.36 30.23
C SER A 398 15.78 4.98 30.57
N LEU A 399 16.70 5.21 29.63
CA LEU A 399 18.11 4.89 29.83
C LEU A 399 18.82 5.97 30.66
N ASP A 400 19.65 5.57 31.61
CA ASP A 400 20.54 6.44 32.37
C ASP A 400 21.96 6.48 31.79
N SER A 401 22.29 5.52 30.91
CA SER A 401 23.50 5.48 30.10
C SER A 401 23.29 4.62 28.86
N ASN A 402 24.25 4.62 27.92
CA ASN A 402 24.22 3.67 26.79
C ASN A 402 24.08 2.23 27.30
N LEU A 403 23.24 1.42 26.65
CA LEU A 403 23.17 -0.01 26.98
C LEU A 403 24.51 -0.71 26.63
N PRO A 404 24.83 -1.83 27.29
CA PRO A 404 26.05 -2.59 27.01
C PRO A 404 26.13 -3.03 25.55
N ILE A 405 27.34 -3.10 25.00
CA ILE A 405 27.57 -3.58 23.63
C ILE A 405 27.10 -5.03 23.54
N ILE A 406 26.19 -5.30 22.61
CA ILE A 406 25.68 -6.65 22.37
C ILE A 406 26.72 -7.42 21.56
N SER A 407 27.11 -8.57 22.08
CA SER A 407 28.19 -9.40 21.52
C SER A 407 27.68 -10.70 20.88
N PHE A 408 26.49 -11.17 21.29
CA PHE A 408 25.84 -12.40 20.83
C PHE A 408 24.51 -12.12 20.11
N ASN A 409 23.89 -13.17 19.57
CA ASN A 409 22.55 -13.10 18.99
C ASN A 409 21.54 -12.59 20.03
N LEU A 410 20.62 -11.71 19.62
CA LEU A 410 19.61 -11.18 20.52
C LEU A 410 18.23 -11.18 19.86
N THR A 411 17.22 -11.66 20.57
CA THR A 411 15.81 -11.51 20.19
C THR A 411 15.13 -10.65 21.23
N LEU A 412 14.72 -9.44 20.88
CA LEU A 412 14.04 -8.50 21.76
C LEU A 412 12.58 -8.34 21.35
N ILE A 413 11.65 -8.69 22.25
CA ILE A 413 10.22 -8.65 21.98
C ILE A 413 9.54 -7.78 23.02
N GLY A 414 8.94 -6.68 22.59
CA GLY A 414 8.01 -5.92 23.39
C GLY A 414 6.62 -6.55 23.42
N GLU A 415 5.84 -6.19 24.43
CA GLU A 415 4.44 -6.61 24.50
C GLU A 415 3.61 -5.88 23.45
N THR A 416 3.78 -4.55 23.31
CA THR A 416 3.11 -3.77 22.27
C THR A 416 3.98 -2.64 21.72
N LYS A 417 3.86 -2.40 20.41
CA LYS A 417 4.58 -1.32 19.73
C LYS A 417 4.38 0.05 20.38
N LEU A 418 3.17 0.35 20.88
CA LEU A 418 2.83 1.70 21.35
C LEU A 418 3.07 1.92 22.86
N ALA A 419 3.14 0.85 23.66
CA ALA A 419 3.27 0.98 25.12
C ALA A 419 4.55 0.36 25.68
N THR A 420 5.30 -0.44 24.92
CA THR A 420 6.68 -0.84 25.27
C THR A 420 7.65 0.14 24.62
N ILE A 421 8.17 1.09 25.39
CA ILE A 421 8.97 2.22 24.91
C ILE A 421 10.35 2.20 25.54
N ILE A 422 11.41 2.16 24.72
CA ILE A 422 12.80 2.34 25.16
C ILE A 422 13.24 3.74 24.73
N ASP A 423 13.61 4.56 25.70
CA ASP A 423 13.86 5.99 25.53
C ASP A 423 15.33 6.33 25.86
N GLY A 424 16.06 6.81 24.85
CA GLY A 424 17.47 7.21 24.98
C GLY A 424 17.67 8.61 25.61
N LYS A 425 16.60 9.32 25.96
CA LYS A 425 16.56 10.67 26.57
C LYS A 425 17.38 11.71 25.80
N SER A 426 17.44 11.57 24.49
CA SER A 426 18.25 12.34 23.54
C SER A 426 19.75 12.37 23.87
N ALA A 427 20.24 11.47 24.74
CA ALA A 427 21.60 11.49 25.25
C ALA A 427 22.32 10.14 25.07
N HIS A 428 21.57 9.05 24.88
CA HIS A 428 22.11 7.71 24.86
C HIS A 428 21.77 6.99 23.55
N LYS A 429 22.73 6.20 23.05
CA LYS A 429 22.46 5.19 22.04
C LYS A 429 21.71 4.05 22.69
N ILE A 430 20.69 3.53 22.01
CA ILE A 430 19.90 2.44 22.59
C ILE A 430 20.65 1.12 22.40
N PHE A 431 20.78 0.61 21.17
CA PHE A 431 21.46 -0.66 20.93
C PHE A 431 22.69 -0.50 20.05
N ASN A 432 23.81 -1.03 20.52
CA ASN A 432 25.06 -1.09 19.79
C ASN A 432 25.58 -2.53 19.73
N VAL A 433 25.77 -3.07 18.54
CA VAL A 433 26.27 -4.43 18.30
C VAL A 433 27.72 -4.38 17.85
N GLY A 434 28.61 -5.00 18.64
CA GLY A 434 30.04 -5.03 18.35
C GLY A 434 30.39 -5.96 17.19
N ALA A 435 31.54 -5.75 16.55
CA ALA A 435 32.02 -6.61 15.47
C ALA A 435 32.20 -8.07 15.94
N SER A 436 32.00 -9.03 15.03
CA SER A 436 32.28 -10.45 15.25
C SER A 436 32.72 -11.12 13.97
N ALA A 437 33.58 -12.14 14.10
CA ALA A 437 33.99 -13.01 13.01
C ALA A 437 32.87 -13.96 12.54
N SER A 438 31.88 -14.20 13.39
CA SER A 438 30.74 -15.09 13.09
C SER A 438 29.50 -14.28 12.73
N LYS A 439 28.72 -14.80 11.79
CA LYS A 439 27.42 -14.24 11.43
C LYS A 439 26.43 -14.38 12.60
N ARG A 440 25.69 -13.32 12.90
CA ARG A 440 24.75 -13.28 14.04
C ARG A 440 23.34 -12.86 13.62
N ASP A 441 22.37 -13.26 14.42
CA ASP A 441 20.95 -13.00 14.17
C ASP A 441 20.36 -12.08 15.25
N PHE A 442 19.66 -11.05 14.81
CA PHE A 442 19.00 -10.05 15.64
C PHE A 442 17.55 -9.87 15.26
N VAL A 443 16.67 -9.86 16.25
CA VAL A 443 15.23 -9.66 16.06
C VAL A 443 14.75 -8.58 17.02
N PHE A 444 14.06 -7.57 16.51
CA PHE A 444 13.36 -6.54 17.29
C PHE A 444 11.89 -6.57 16.92
N GLN A 445 11.01 -6.75 17.91
CA GLN A 445 9.59 -6.90 17.67
C GLN A 445 8.74 -6.11 18.66
N ASN A 446 7.62 -5.53 18.20
CA ASN A 446 6.54 -4.98 19.04
C ASN A 446 6.99 -3.93 20.08
N LEU A 447 7.87 -3.00 19.72
CA LEU A 447 8.37 -1.98 20.65
C LEU A 447 8.59 -0.62 19.97
N THR A 448 8.77 0.42 20.77
CA THR A 448 9.21 1.75 20.33
C THR A 448 10.64 2.01 20.78
N LEU A 449 11.47 2.55 19.88
CA LEU A 449 12.80 3.10 20.16
C LEU A 449 12.76 4.60 19.87
N LYS A 450 12.98 5.44 20.88
CA LYS A 450 12.84 6.89 20.70
C LYS A 450 13.88 7.74 21.38
N ASP A 451 13.92 9.00 20.92
CA ASP A 451 14.66 10.11 21.52
C ASP A 451 16.07 9.66 21.88
N SER A 452 16.89 9.29 20.91
CA SER A 452 18.20 8.71 21.16
C SER A 452 19.27 9.34 20.27
N VAL A 453 20.55 9.18 20.62
CA VAL A 453 21.67 9.63 19.77
C VAL A 453 22.09 8.56 18.73
N GLY A 454 21.09 7.85 18.19
CA GLY A 454 21.20 6.69 17.33
C GLY A 454 20.56 5.45 17.96
N ALA A 455 19.46 4.98 17.39
CA ALA A 455 18.67 3.91 18.01
C ALA A 455 19.34 2.54 17.87
N LEU A 456 19.72 2.15 16.65
CA LEU A 456 20.31 0.86 16.34
C LEU A 456 21.62 1.02 15.57
N SER A 457 22.71 0.46 16.08
CA SER A 457 24.03 0.45 15.43
C SER A 457 24.58 -0.96 15.37
N PHE A 458 25.02 -1.39 14.19
CA PHE A 458 25.56 -2.74 13.97
C PHE A 458 26.92 -2.71 13.29
N SER A 459 27.84 -3.56 13.76
CA SER A 459 29.09 -3.88 13.08
C SER A 459 29.20 -5.38 12.79
N GLY A 460 30.00 -5.76 11.78
CA GLY A 460 30.21 -7.15 11.38
C GLY A 460 29.09 -7.73 10.50
N SER A 461 29.05 -9.06 10.34
CA SER A 461 28.05 -9.74 9.52
C SER A 461 26.82 -10.15 10.33
N ASN A 462 25.65 -9.63 9.96
CA ASN A 462 24.42 -9.86 10.72
C ASN A 462 23.21 -10.14 9.83
N VAL A 463 22.21 -10.82 10.38
CA VAL A 463 20.82 -10.84 9.93
C VAL A 463 20.00 -10.03 10.92
N ILE A 464 19.24 -9.06 10.43
CA ILE A 464 18.51 -8.10 11.26
C ILE A 464 17.04 -8.12 10.83
N GLU A 465 16.17 -8.55 11.72
CA GLU A 465 14.72 -8.56 11.55
C GLU A 465 14.10 -7.47 12.44
N ILE A 466 13.41 -6.49 11.84
CA ILE A 466 12.68 -5.43 12.54
C ILE A 466 11.20 -5.56 12.18
N GLN A 467 10.36 -5.91 13.17
CA GLN A 467 8.96 -6.30 12.94
C GLN A 467 8.01 -5.56 13.87
N ASN A 468 7.09 -4.76 13.33
CA ASN A 468 6.18 -3.95 14.16
C ASN A 468 6.90 -3.10 15.20
N VAL A 469 7.99 -2.47 14.79
CA VAL A 469 8.77 -1.54 15.62
C VAL A 469 8.46 -0.11 15.21
N TYR A 470 8.48 0.81 16.16
CA TYR A 470 8.40 2.25 15.90
C TYR A 470 9.70 2.92 16.33
N ILE A 471 10.47 3.43 15.37
CA ILE A 471 11.74 4.12 15.61
C ILE A 471 11.54 5.60 15.33
N GLN A 472 11.49 6.42 16.39
CA GLN A 472 11.09 7.82 16.26
C GLN A 472 12.03 8.83 16.92
N ASN A 473 12.17 10.00 16.31
CA ASN A 473 12.86 11.17 16.88
C ASN A 473 14.29 10.89 17.35
N ASN A 474 14.98 9.95 16.69
CA ASN A 474 16.38 9.68 16.97
C ASN A 474 17.24 10.63 16.14
N VAL A 475 18.34 11.10 16.73
CA VAL A 475 19.27 12.04 16.10
C VAL A 475 20.65 11.39 16.03
N SER A 476 21.34 11.45 14.90
CA SER A 476 22.70 10.96 14.75
C SER A 476 23.57 12.06 14.16
N THR A 477 24.69 12.37 14.83
CA THR A 477 25.74 13.24 14.25
C THR A 477 26.58 12.52 13.19
N GLY A 478 26.23 11.27 12.88
CA GLY A 478 26.79 10.49 11.78
C GLY A 478 25.68 10.06 10.83
N ALA A 479 25.77 8.82 10.35
CA ALA A 479 24.77 8.26 9.45
C ALA A 479 23.69 7.47 10.20
N GLY A 480 22.48 7.38 9.61
CA GLY A 480 21.42 6.47 10.05
C GLY A 480 20.98 6.63 11.50
N ALA A 481 20.08 7.57 11.79
CA ALA A 481 19.67 7.79 13.18
C ALA A 481 18.72 6.72 13.73
N GLY A 482 17.94 6.06 12.88
CA GLY A 482 17.13 4.91 13.26
C GLY A 482 17.92 3.59 13.23
N LEU A 483 18.62 3.32 12.13
CA LEU A 483 19.47 2.15 11.94
C LEU A 483 20.72 2.53 11.15
N PHE A 484 21.88 2.21 11.71
CA PHE A 484 23.16 2.33 11.05
C PHE A 484 23.87 0.97 11.01
N ILE A 485 24.30 0.57 9.82
CA ILE A 485 25.17 -0.61 9.62
C ILE A 485 26.56 -0.12 9.23
N ASP A 486 27.51 -0.31 10.14
CA ASP A 486 28.92 -0.01 9.98
C ASP A 486 29.68 -1.21 9.41
N GLY A 487 30.72 -0.92 8.63
CA GLY A 487 31.62 -1.91 8.06
C GLY A 487 31.24 -2.42 6.67
N ASN A 488 32.06 -3.35 6.19
CA ASN A 488 32.07 -3.87 4.81
C ASN A 488 31.75 -5.37 4.76
N GLU A 489 31.19 -5.93 5.83
CA GLU A 489 30.73 -7.30 5.91
C GLU A 489 29.31 -7.44 5.39
N SER A 490 28.94 -8.60 4.84
CA SER A 490 27.58 -8.78 4.31
C SER A 490 26.53 -8.80 5.41
N ASN A 491 25.53 -7.94 5.26
CA ASN A 491 24.38 -7.85 6.16
C ASN A 491 23.05 -8.05 5.42
N TYR A 492 22.08 -8.67 6.09
CA TYR A 492 20.73 -8.89 5.57
C TYR A 492 19.71 -8.27 6.51
N ILE A 493 18.99 -7.25 6.03
CA ILE A 493 18.04 -6.48 6.83
C ILE A 493 16.65 -6.70 6.26
N ASN A 494 15.72 -7.13 7.12
CA ASN A 494 14.30 -7.26 6.80
C ASN A 494 13.47 -6.40 7.75
N ILE A 495 12.75 -5.44 7.19
CA ILE A 495 11.85 -4.54 7.92
C ILE A 495 10.42 -4.83 7.50
N GLU A 496 9.57 -5.20 8.45
CA GLU A 496 8.17 -5.54 8.20
C GLU A 496 7.25 -4.78 9.18
N ASN A 497 6.17 -4.21 8.64
CA ASN A 497 5.11 -3.56 9.43
C ASN A 497 5.63 -2.51 10.44
N SER A 498 6.71 -1.81 10.11
CA SER A 498 7.41 -0.93 11.05
C SER A 498 7.28 0.55 10.65
N ARG A 499 7.50 1.45 11.60
CA ARG A 499 7.43 2.90 11.37
C ARG A 499 8.75 3.55 11.77
N PHE A 500 9.28 4.41 10.90
CA PHE A 500 10.45 5.23 11.13
C PHE A 500 10.02 6.69 10.96
N GLU A 501 10.03 7.47 12.04
CA GLU A 501 9.51 8.84 12.00
C GLU A 501 10.39 9.88 12.66
N GLY A 502 10.54 11.04 12.01
CA GLY A 502 11.26 12.17 12.63
C GLY A 502 12.72 11.88 12.94
N ASN A 503 13.33 10.86 12.31
CA ASN A 503 14.73 10.53 12.54
C ASN A 503 15.63 11.47 11.73
N LEU A 504 16.67 12.01 12.36
CA LEU A 504 17.57 13.02 11.80
C LEU A 504 19.01 12.52 11.79
N SER A 505 19.64 12.44 10.62
CA SER A 505 21.08 12.15 10.50
C SER A 505 21.85 13.30 9.86
N ASP A 506 23.15 13.35 10.15
CA ASP A 506 24.07 14.29 9.54
C ASP A 506 24.58 13.81 8.18
N SER A 507 24.63 12.50 7.93
CA SER A 507 25.08 11.92 6.66
C SER A 507 24.33 10.64 6.30
N GLY A 508 24.56 10.11 5.09
CA GLY A 508 23.93 8.86 4.65
C GLY A 508 22.40 8.99 4.53
N GLY A 509 21.67 8.03 5.09
CA GLY A 509 20.21 8.08 5.16
C GLY A 509 19.69 8.58 6.52
N GLY A 510 18.66 9.44 6.52
CA GLY A 510 18.09 10.02 7.75
C GLY A 510 17.60 8.98 8.77
N ALA A 511 16.87 7.96 8.31
CA ALA A 511 16.42 6.86 9.15
C ALA A 511 17.38 5.67 9.10
N LEU A 512 17.69 5.17 7.90
CA LEU A 512 18.49 3.98 7.67
C LEU A 512 19.74 4.33 6.87
N SER A 513 20.91 3.88 7.32
CA SER A 513 22.13 4.00 6.52
C SER A 513 22.99 2.74 6.54
N GLY A 514 23.58 2.42 5.39
CA GLY A 514 24.50 1.30 5.20
C GLY A 514 25.47 1.52 4.02
N ASN A 515 26.04 0.42 3.51
CA ASN A 515 26.86 0.37 2.32
C ASN A 515 26.23 -0.56 1.25
N SER A 516 25.95 -0.02 0.06
CA SER A 516 25.20 -0.71 -1.00
C SER A 516 25.98 -1.85 -1.66
N THR A 517 27.27 -1.97 -1.36
CA THR A 517 28.09 -3.10 -1.80
C THR A 517 27.80 -4.36 -0.97
N TYR A 518 27.48 -4.21 0.32
CA TYR A 518 27.50 -5.31 1.29
C TYR A 518 26.16 -5.54 1.98
N HIS A 519 25.34 -4.51 2.14
CA HIS A 519 24.17 -4.55 3.02
C HIS A 519 22.89 -4.62 2.20
N THR A 520 22.20 -5.75 2.28
CA THR A 520 20.96 -6.01 1.54
C THR A 520 19.73 -5.66 2.38
N LEU A 521 18.83 -4.84 1.83
CA LEU A 521 17.64 -4.36 2.53
C LEU A 521 16.35 -4.82 1.85
N SER A 522 15.43 -5.37 2.64
CA SER A 522 14.05 -5.67 2.25
C SER A 522 13.07 -4.97 3.19
N ILE A 523 12.03 -4.35 2.64
CA ILE A 523 11.02 -3.60 3.38
C ILE A 523 9.63 -4.05 2.94
N SER A 524 8.72 -4.20 3.89
CA SER A 524 7.31 -4.46 3.61
C SER A 524 6.40 -3.79 4.63
N LYS A 525 5.21 -3.32 4.18
CA LYS A 525 4.15 -2.80 5.05
C LYS A 525 4.58 -1.67 6.01
N SER A 526 5.62 -0.92 5.66
CA SER A 526 6.30 -0.03 6.60
C SER A 526 6.11 1.44 6.22
N THR A 527 6.23 2.33 7.20
CA THR A 527 6.08 3.78 7.01
C THR A 527 7.37 4.51 7.38
N PHE A 528 7.86 5.36 6.50
CA PHE A 528 8.97 6.28 6.72
C PHE A 528 8.42 7.69 6.61
N LYS A 529 8.30 8.40 7.74
CA LYS A 529 7.64 9.70 7.80
C LYS A 529 8.55 10.79 8.37
N GLY A 530 8.72 11.92 7.70
CA GLY A 530 9.40 13.07 8.29
C GLY A 530 10.87 12.80 8.66
N ASN A 531 11.53 11.82 8.05
CA ASN A 531 12.94 11.56 8.30
C ASN A 531 13.80 12.54 7.49
N HIS A 532 14.90 13.02 8.08
CA HIS A 532 15.72 14.07 7.50
C HIS A 532 17.22 13.72 7.52
N CYS A 533 17.92 14.03 6.43
CA CYS A 533 19.38 14.11 6.41
C CYS A 533 19.82 15.54 6.04
N GLN A 534 20.73 16.13 6.83
CA GLN A 534 20.96 17.60 6.81
C GLN A 534 22.32 18.14 6.31
N ASN A 535 23.36 17.33 6.06
CA ASN A 535 24.64 17.83 5.51
C ASN A 535 24.88 17.47 4.03
N SER A 536 26.02 17.91 3.49
CA SER A 536 26.35 17.72 2.07
C SER A 536 26.65 16.28 1.66
N SER A 537 26.78 15.34 2.61
CA SER A 537 27.01 13.90 2.38
C SER A 537 25.73 13.07 2.56
N CYS A 538 24.58 13.68 2.28
CA CYS A 538 23.28 13.04 2.43
C CYS A 538 22.88 12.25 1.19
N ASP A 539 22.63 10.98 1.44
CA ASP A 539 22.33 9.94 0.47
C ASP A 539 21.02 9.30 0.91
N GLY A 540 19.91 10.04 0.89
CA GLY A 540 18.58 9.56 1.31
C GLY A 540 17.98 10.32 2.50
N GLY A 541 16.76 10.86 2.37
CA GLY A 541 16.09 11.49 3.51
C GLY A 541 15.58 10.46 4.52
N ALA A 542 15.20 9.27 4.06
CA ALA A 542 14.88 8.13 4.91
C ALA A 542 15.92 7.01 4.78
N ILE A 543 16.27 6.58 3.57
CA ILE A 543 17.08 5.37 3.34
C ILE A 543 18.28 5.69 2.46
N GLY A 544 19.46 5.31 2.93
CA GLY A 544 20.71 5.54 2.23
C GLY A 544 21.69 4.38 2.21
N GLY A 545 22.33 4.17 1.06
CA GLY A 545 23.48 3.27 0.96
C GLY A 545 23.12 1.79 1.17
N PHE A 546 21.98 1.30 0.70
CA PHE A 546 21.68 -0.14 0.75
C PHE A 546 21.56 -0.75 -0.64
N LYS A 547 21.90 -2.04 -0.73
CA LYS A 547 21.49 -2.91 -1.83
C LYS A 547 20.02 -3.23 -1.65
N LEU A 548 19.15 -2.47 -2.32
CA LEU A 548 17.71 -2.67 -2.21
C LEU A 548 17.29 -3.94 -2.92
N LYS A 549 16.78 -4.91 -2.17
CA LYS A 549 16.24 -6.15 -2.72
C LYS A 549 14.77 -6.00 -3.08
N ARG A 550 13.94 -5.54 -2.14
CA ARG A 550 12.50 -5.36 -2.37
C ARG A 550 11.88 -4.40 -1.36
N ILE A 551 11.02 -3.49 -1.82
CA ILE A 551 10.17 -2.64 -0.96
C ILE A 551 8.72 -2.88 -1.39
N THR A 552 7.83 -3.23 -0.46
CA THR A 552 6.42 -3.52 -0.79
C THR A 552 5.44 -2.87 0.18
N HIS A 553 4.23 -2.50 -0.27
CA HIS A 553 3.13 -2.09 0.62
C HIS A 553 3.49 -0.97 1.62
N SER A 554 4.44 -0.09 1.26
CA SER A 554 5.04 0.85 2.21
C SER A 554 4.68 2.30 1.89
N LEU A 555 4.91 3.21 2.83
CA LEU A 555 4.66 4.65 2.68
C LEU A 555 5.91 5.44 3.03
N PHE A 556 6.32 6.35 2.16
CA PHE A 556 7.38 7.33 2.39
C PHE A 556 6.78 8.72 2.33
N GLU A 557 6.59 9.36 3.47
CA GLU A 557 5.89 10.64 3.60
C GLU A 557 6.81 11.73 4.18
N ASN A 558 6.85 12.92 3.57
CA ASN A 558 7.55 14.10 4.11
C ASN A 558 9.02 13.88 4.49
N ASN A 559 9.74 12.95 3.86
CA ASN A 559 11.17 12.76 4.13
C ASN A 559 12.00 13.77 3.33
N SER A 560 13.15 14.18 3.85
CA SER A 560 13.99 15.16 3.17
C SER A 560 15.50 14.92 3.27
N SER A 561 16.23 15.22 2.21
CA SER A 561 17.70 15.15 2.16
C SER A 561 18.27 16.42 1.56
N THR A 562 19.39 16.93 2.09
CA THR A 562 20.06 18.12 1.56
C THR A 562 20.85 17.90 0.26
N ASP A 563 21.10 16.65 -0.14
CA ASP A 563 21.79 16.32 -1.40
C ASP A 563 20.97 15.37 -2.28
N LYS A 564 21.00 14.05 -2.04
CA LYS A 564 20.35 13.06 -2.94
C LYS A 564 19.22 12.31 -2.25
N GLY A 565 18.21 11.92 -3.02
CA GLY A 565 17.14 11.00 -2.64
C GLY A 565 16.27 11.52 -1.50
N GLY A 566 15.17 12.22 -1.75
CA GLY A 566 14.36 12.81 -0.68
C GLY A 566 13.76 11.79 0.27
N ALA A 567 13.46 10.58 -0.20
CA ALA A 567 13.12 9.44 0.65
C ALA A 567 14.20 8.36 0.60
N ILE A 568 14.57 7.91 -0.59
CA ILE A 568 15.49 6.81 -0.79
C ILE A 568 16.61 7.32 -1.69
N PHE A 569 17.85 6.98 -1.40
CA PHE A 569 18.92 7.06 -2.39
C PHE A 569 19.29 5.65 -2.83
N TRP A 570 19.03 5.35 -4.10
CA TRP A 570 19.28 4.03 -4.67
C TRP A 570 20.59 4.04 -5.47
N VAL A 571 21.56 3.23 -5.03
CA VAL A 571 22.82 2.99 -5.76
C VAL A 571 23.08 1.51 -5.98
N GLY A 572 23.56 1.16 -7.18
CA GLY A 572 24.10 -0.16 -7.53
C GLY A 572 23.33 -0.90 -8.63
N GLU A 573 24.01 -1.78 -9.36
CA GLU A 573 23.48 -2.58 -10.48
C GLU A 573 22.58 -3.75 -10.03
N THR A 574 21.54 -3.45 -9.26
CA THR A 574 20.69 -4.52 -8.68
C THR A 574 19.24 -4.35 -9.09
N ASN A 575 18.64 -5.45 -9.53
CA ASN A 575 17.22 -5.59 -9.87
C ASN A 575 16.32 -5.54 -8.62
N GLY A 576 16.48 -4.52 -7.77
CA GLY A 576 15.56 -4.24 -6.68
C GLY A 576 14.16 -3.94 -7.23
N VAL A 577 13.12 -4.24 -6.47
CA VAL A 577 11.73 -3.96 -6.90
C VAL A 577 10.98 -3.20 -5.82
N ILE A 578 10.29 -2.12 -6.21
CA ILE A 578 9.38 -1.37 -5.35
C ILE A 578 7.95 -1.62 -5.86
N ILE A 579 7.08 -2.17 -5.03
CA ILE A 579 5.72 -2.62 -5.38
C ILE A 579 4.72 -2.05 -4.38
N ASN A 580 3.53 -1.62 -4.80
CA ASN A 580 2.45 -1.18 -3.89
C ASN A 580 2.92 -0.17 -2.82
N THR A 581 3.83 0.74 -3.17
CA THR A 581 4.47 1.66 -2.21
C THR A 581 4.19 3.10 -2.62
N SER A 582 3.83 3.94 -1.66
CA SER A 582 3.48 5.35 -1.87
C SER A 582 4.61 6.28 -1.44
N PHE A 583 4.90 7.31 -2.23
CA PHE A 583 5.83 8.38 -1.90
C PHE A 583 5.08 9.72 -1.92
N TYR A 584 5.02 10.42 -0.80
CA TYR A 584 4.24 11.65 -0.63
C TYR A 584 5.11 12.77 -0.02
N LYS A 585 5.20 13.93 -0.68
CA LYS A 585 5.88 15.15 -0.17
C LYS A 585 7.35 14.99 0.26
N ASN A 586 8.09 14.06 -0.36
CA ASN A 586 9.52 13.94 -0.09
C ASN A 586 10.33 15.02 -0.84
N GLN A 587 11.50 15.43 -0.31
CA GLN A 587 12.25 16.58 -0.83
C GLN A 587 13.78 16.32 -0.84
N SER A 588 14.45 16.65 -1.95
CA SER A 588 15.91 16.72 -1.98
C SER A 588 16.40 17.64 -3.09
N LYS A 589 17.70 17.95 -3.09
CA LYS A 589 18.35 18.69 -4.17
C LYS A 589 18.36 17.87 -5.48
N TYR A 590 18.57 16.56 -5.39
CA TYR A 590 18.52 15.61 -6.51
C TYR A 590 17.66 14.39 -6.17
N GLY A 591 16.63 14.10 -6.98
CA GLY A 591 15.75 12.94 -6.79
C GLY A 591 14.78 13.08 -5.62
N GLY A 592 13.72 13.89 -5.77
CA GLY A 592 12.85 14.31 -4.65
C GLY A 592 12.18 13.18 -3.87
N ALA A 593 12.08 11.97 -4.43
CA ALA A 593 11.63 10.77 -3.72
C ALA A 593 12.71 9.68 -3.73
N ILE A 594 13.15 9.25 -4.92
CA ILE A 594 14.20 8.23 -5.12
C ILE A 594 15.38 8.87 -5.86
#